data_AF-A0A2P4ZVI7-F1
#
_entry.id   AF-A0A2P4ZVI7-F1
#
_cell.length_a   1.000
_cell.length_b   1.000
_cell.length_c   1.000
_cell.angle_alpha   90.00
_cell.angle_beta   90.00
_cell.angle_gamma   90.00
#
_symmetry.space_group_name_H-M   'P 1'
#
loop_
_entity.id
_entity.type
_entity.pdbx_description
1 polymer ?
#
loop_
_entity_poly.entity_id
_entity_poly.type
_entity_poly.pdbx_seq_one_letter_code
_entity_poly.pdbx_strand_id
1 'polypeptide(L)'
;MCRDLRHQNSPALAIIIHFLAQPCLARFTIFRLLRINRRLPSMPRAIRGVLIECDPSIKSIIVNIDSVNHDFIIEDLDEERVVVKENMVHLLKQKLEDRLKENLPPVDESGSE
;
A
#
# COMPACT_ATOMS: atom_id res chain seq x y z
N MET A 1 -13.43 -33.69 53.51
CA MET A 1 -14.43 -33.91 54.57
C MET A 1 -14.46 -32.64 55.41
N CYS A 2 -15.64 -32.00 55.50
CA CYS A 2 -16.06 -30.92 56.41
C CYS A 2 -15.35 -29.55 56.28
N ARG A 3 -15.99 -28.52 55.70
CA ARG A 3 -17.05 -27.61 56.23
C ARG A 3 -16.57 -26.63 57.31
N ASP A 4 -16.54 -25.37 56.90
CA ASP A 4 -17.02 -24.15 57.59
C ASP A 4 -16.97 -24.08 59.12
N LEU A 5 -16.31 -23.05 59.64
CA LEU A 5 -17.03 -22.08 60.48
C LEU A 5 -16.40 -20.68 60.44
N ARG A 6 -17.23 -19.74 59.96
CA ARG A 6 -17.14 -18.28 60.12
C ARG A 6 -16.82 -17.88 61.56
N HIS A 7 -16.01 -16.85 61.79
CA HIS A 7 -16.50 -15.62 62.43
C HIS A 7 -15.51 -14.43 62.48
N GLN A 8 -15.96 -13.32 61.89
CA GLN A 8 -16.05 -11.96 62.47
C GLN A 8 -14.83 -11.01 62.58
N ASN A 9 -15.15 -9.76 62.23
CA ASN A 9 -14.59 -8.44 62.62
C ASN A 9 -13.41 -7.87 61.81
N SER A 10 -13.39 -6.61 61.37
CA SER A 10 -14.36 -5.57 61.01
C SER A 10 -13.52 -4.44 60.37
N PRO A 11 -13.94 -3.80 59.26
CA PRO A 11 -13.10 -2.97 58.37
C PRO A 11 -12.90 -1.50 58.82
N ALA A 12 -12.73 -1.22 60.11
CA ALA A 12 -12.85 0.15 60.64
C ALA A 12 -11.53 0.86 61.06
N LEU A 13 -10.35 0.23 60.93
CA LEU A 13 -9.11 0.80 61.50
C LEU A 13 -8.03 1.24 60.51
N ALA A 14 -8.22 1.08 59.20
CA ALA A 14 -7.19 1.44 58.21
C ALA A 14 -7.35 2.87 57.62
N ILE A 15 -8.38 3.64 58.02
CA ILE A 15 -8.74 4.90 57.33
C ILE A 15 -8.14 6.16 58.00
N ILE A 16 -7.48 6.07 59.16
CA ILE A 16 -7.15 7.29 59.95
C ILE A 16 -5.68 7.73 59.93
N ILE A 17 -4.74 6.99 59.30
CA ILE A 17 -3.33 7.41 59.32
C ILE A 17 -2.73 7.41 57.92
N HIS A 18 -2.81 8.58 57.25
CA HIS A 18 -1.71 9.21 56.48
C HIS A 18 -2.13 10.44 55.64
N PHE A 19 -3.25 11.08 55.98
CA PHE A 19 -3.38 12.52 55.72
C PHE A 19 -2.23 13.24 56.46
N LEU A 20 -1.57 14.19 55.79
CA LEU A 20 -0.45 15.04 56.26
C LEU A 20 0.96 14.52 55.96
N ALA A 21 1.38 14.62 54.70
CA ALA A 21 2.59 15.35 54.31
C ALA A 21 2.91 15.08 52.84
N GLN A 22 2.51 15.98 51.93
CA GLN A 22 3.50 16.68 51.11
C GLN A 22 2.85 17.81 50.28
N PRO A 23 3.39 19.04 50.39
CA PRO A 23 2.97 20.22 49.63
C PRO A 23 3.60 20.21 48.22
N CYS A 24 3.37 21.29 47.48
CA CYS A 24 3.99 21.68 46.20
C CYS A 24 3.17 21.39 44.94
N LEU A 25 2.13 22.23 44.78
CA LEU A 25 1.85 23.00 43.57
C LEU A 25 3.07 23.15 42.62
N ALA A 26 3.25 22.23 41.68
CA ALA A 26 4.09 22.43 40.50
C ALA A 26 3.74 21.41 39.40
N ARG A 27 2.53 21.47 38.86
CA ARG A 27 2.22 20.78 37.60
C ARG A 27 1.34 21.61 36.67
N PHE A 28 1.52 22.93 36.76
CA PHE A 28 1.05 23.94 35.80
C PHE A 28 2.19 24.37 34.86
N THR A 29 3.09 23.44 34.54
CA THR A 29 4.16 23.67 33.58
C THR A 29 3.71 23.22 32.19
N ILE A 30 3.64 24.23 31.33
CA ILE A 30 4.04 24.17 29.92
C ILE A 30 2.99 23.55 29.01
N PHE A 31 2.19 24.47 28.48
CA PHE A 31 2.11 24.64 27.05
C PHE A 31 1.78 23.36 26.28
N ARG A 32 0.47 23.12 26.22
CA ARG A 32 -0.24 22.47 25.12
C ARG A 32 -0.03 23.25 23.80
N LEU A 33 1.22 23.60 23.46
CA LEU A 33 1.62 24.08 22.14
C LEU A 33 1.65 22.83 21.27
N LEU A 34 0.57 22.67 20.51
CA LEU A 34 0.62 22.32 19.09
C LEU A 34 1.90 21.57 18.69
N ARG A 35 1.99 20.29 19.06
CA ARG A 35 2.74 19.33 18.25
C ARG A 35 1.94 19.09 16.98
N ILE A 36 1.81 20.13 16.16
CA ILE A 36 1.44 20.00 14.76
C ILE A 36 2.62 19.29 14.13
N ASN A 37 2.61 17.96 14.17
CA ASN A 37 3.29 17.15 13.18
C ASN A 37 2.59 17.44 11.84
N ARG A 38 2.91 18.58 11.23
CA ARG A 38 2.58 18.87 9.84
C ARG A 38 3.43 17.89 9.04
N ARG A 39 2.92 16.67 8.84
CA ARG A 39 3.30 15.84 7.70
C ARG A 39 3.12 16.74 6.48
N LEU A 40 4.23 17.23 5.93
CA LEU A 40 4.20 17.91 4.64
C LEU A 40 3.57 16.91 3.65
N PRO A 41 2.48 17.28 2.94
CA PRO A 41 1.92 16.40 1.93
C PRO A 41 3.00 16.11 0.90
N SER A 42 3.15 14.84 0.53
CA SER A 42 4.02 14.43 -0.57
C SER A 42 3.64 15.24 -1.80
N MET A 43 4.61 15.99 -2.32
CA MET A 43 4.40 16.88 -3.45
C MET A 43 3.95 16.03 -4.66
N PRO A 44 2.76 16.27 -5.23
CA PRO A 44 2.25 15.44 -6.32
C PRO A 44 3.15 15.62 -7.54
N ARG A 45 3.70 14.50 -8.04
CA ARG A 45 4.39 14.49 -9.33
C ARG A 45 3.41 14.03 -10.40
N ALA A 46 3.23 14.84 -11.42
CA ALA A 46 2.46 14.48 -12.60
C ALA A 46 3.42 14.20 -13.75
N ILE A 47 3.29 13.04 -14.37
CA ILE A 47 4.07 12.64 -15.54
C ILE A 47 3.09 12.49 -16.71
N ARG A 48 3.46 13.02 -17.87
CA ARG A 48 2.66 12.88 -19.09
C ARG A 48 2.96 11.52 -19.72
N GLY A 49 1.91 10.78 -20.04
CA GLY A 49 2.02 9.47 -20.65
C GLY A 49 0.64 8.92 -21.02
N VAL A 50 0.65 7.81 -21.74
CA VAL A 50 -0.57 7.09 -22.11
C VAL A 50 -0.74 5.93 -21.15
N LEU A 51 -1.89 5.89 -20.48
CA LEU A 51 -2.28 4.73 -19.68
C LEU A 51 -2.79 3.63 -20.62
N ILE A 52 -2.21 2.44 -20.49
CA ILE A 52 -2.67 1.24 -21.19
C ILE A 52 -3.22 0.28 -20.14
N GLU A 53 -4.47 -0.12 -20.34
CA GLU A 53 -5.12 -1.21 -19.59
C GLU A 53 -5.16 -2.45 -20.49
N CYS A 54 -4.60 -3.56 -20.02
CA CYS A 54 -4.47 -4.80 -20.79
C CYS A 54 -4.28 -6.00 -19.86
N ASP A 55 -4.53 -7.21 -20.38
CA ASP A 55 -4.36 -8.46 -19.64
C ASP A 55 -2.91 -8.66 -19.14
N PRO A 56 -2.70 -9.40 -18.03
CA PRO A 56 -1.37 -9.65 -17.48
C PRO A 56 -0.45 -10.40 -18.47
N SER A 57 -1.03 -11.22 -19.35
CA SER A 57 -0.30 -11.89 -20.43
C SER A 57 0.29 -10.89 -21.43
N ILE A 58 -0.50 -9.89 -21.85
CA ILE A 58 -0.06 -8.86 -22.79
C ILE A 58 0.97 -7.95 -22.13
N LYS A 59 0.76 -7.59 -20.86
CA LYS A 59 1.73 -6.83 -20.07
C LYS A 59 3.09 -7.54 -20.02
N SER A 60 3.11 -8.86 -19.83
CA SER A 60 4.35 -9.65 -19.83
C SER A 60 5.10 -9.55 -21.16
N ILE A 61 4.38 -9.51 -22.28
CA ILE A 61 4.97 -9.30 -23.61
C ILE A 61 5.50 -7.87 -23.74
N ILE A 62 4.75 -6.87 -23.28
CA ILE A 62 5.19 -5.46 -23.29
C ILE A 62 6.48 -5.28 -22.49
N VAL A 63 6.56 -5.85 -21.28
CA VAL A 63 7.77 -5.83 -20.44
C VAL A 63 8.93 -6.57 -21.13
N ASN A 64 8.65 -7.68 -21.82
CA ASN A 64 9.67 -8.38 -22.60
C ASN A 64 10.19 -7.53 -23.78
N ILE A 65 9.32 -6.80 -24.47
CA ILE A 65 9.71 -5.87 -25.54
C ILE A 65 10.54 -4.70 -24.96
N ASP A 66 10.16 -4.21 -23.79
CA ASP A 66 10.87 -3.13 -23.10
C ASP A 66 12.23 -3.57 -22.57
N SER A 67 12.43 -4.85 -22.22
CA SER A 67 13.70 -5.38 -21.69
C SER A 67 14.95 -5.10 -22.55
N VAL A 68 14.76 -4.85 -23.84
CA VAL A 68 15.87 -4.61 -24.78
C VAL A 68 16.40 -3.17 -24.67
N ASN A 69 15.53 -2.16 -24.51
CA ASN A 69 15.93 -0.74 -24.59
C ASN A 69 15.39 0.11 -23.43
N HIS A 70 14.47 -0.39 -22.60
CA HIS A 70 13.81 0.30 -21.49
C HIS A 70 13.29 1.71 -21.84
N ASP A 71 12.75 1.83 -23.05
CA ASP A 71 12.36 3.10 -23.64
C ASP A 71 10.85 3.30 -23.76
N PHE A 72 10.06 2.25 -23.54
CA PHE A 72 8.61 2.29 -23.75
C PHE A 72 7.87 2.62 -22.45
N ILE A 73 8.20 1.91 -21.37
CA ILE A 73 7.49 2.00 -20.09
C ILE A 73 8.02 3.19 -19.29
N ILE A 74 7.11 4.04 -18.81
CA ILE A 74 7.40 5.13 -17.88
C ILE A 74 7.28 4.63 -16.45
N GLU A 75 6.14 3.99 -16.15
CA GLU A 75 5.81 3.51 -14.81
C GLU A 75 4.91 2.28 -14.92
N ASP A 76 5.22 1.27 -14.12
CA ASP A 76 4.41 0.08 -13.91
C ASP A 76 3.50 0.35 -12.69
N LEU A 77 2.19 0.42 -12.92
CA LEU A 77 1.23 0.76 -11.88
C LEU A 77 0.71 -0.48 -11.16
N ASP A 78 0.19 -1.44 -11.94
CA ASP A 78 -0.47 -2.64 -11.46
C ASP A 78 -0.34 -3.78 -12.50
N GLU A 79 -0.76 -5.00 -12.16
CA GLU A 79 -0.71 -6.18 -13.05
C GLU A 79 -1.38 -5.99 -14.42
N GLU A 80 -2.38 -5.12 -14.51
CA GLU A 80 -3.14 -4.85 -15.75
C GLU A 80 -2.90 -3.45 -16.31
N ARG A 81 -2.10 -2.62 -15.62
CA ARG A 81 -1.96 -1.19 -15.95
C ARG A 81 -0.51 -0.76 -16.06
N VAL A 82 -0.20 -0.12 -17.17
CA VAL A 82 1.14 0.42 -17.45
C VAL A 82 1.04 1.80 -18.10
N VAL A 83 1.95 2.70 -17.72
CA VAL A 83 2.07 4.02 -18.34
C VAL A 83 3.20 3.97 -19.36
N VAL A 84 2.90 4.36 -20.60
CA VAL A 84 3.83 4.31 -21.75
C VAL A 84 4.07 5.71 -22.31
N LYS A 85 5.26 5.93 -22.90
CA LYS A 85 5.58 7.18 -23.62
C LYS A 85 4.66 7.38 -24.83
N GLU A 86 4.04 8.55 -24.92
CA GLU A 86 3.06 8.90 -25.95
C GLU A 86 3.62 8.74 -27.38
N ASN A 87 4.87 9.13 -27.60
CA ASN A 87 5.56 9.02 -28.89
C ASN A 87 5.79 7.57 -29.35
N MET A 88 5.84 6.61 -28.41
CA MET A 88 6.23 5.22 -28.68
C MET A 88 5.04 4.27 -28.75
N VAL A 89 3.82 4.73 -28.47
CA VAL A 89 2.62 3.89 -28.44
C VAL A 89 2.38 3.20 -29.78
N HIS A 90 2.56 3.92 -30.90
CA HIS A 90 2.33 3.35 -32.23
C HIS A 90 3.33 2.22 -32.54
N LEU A 91 4.61 2.45 -32.26
CA LEU A 91 5.67 1.44 -32.44
C LEU A 91 5.47 0.24 -31.51
N LEU A 92 5.05 0.48 -30.27
CA LEU A 92 4.76 -0.58 -29.31
C LEU A 92 3.63 -1.48 -29.79
N LYS A 93 2.54 -0.91 -30.33
CA LYS A 93 1.43 -1.68 -30.91
C LYS A 93 1.88 -2.58 -32.05
N GLN A 94 2.67 -2.04 -32.99
CA GLN A 94 3.18 -2.82 -34.11
C GLN A 94 4.05 -3.99 -33.64
N LYS A 95 4.99 -3.74 -32.72
CA LYS A 95 5.85 -4.79 -32.15
C LYS A 95 5.04 -5.84 -31.38
N LEU A 96 3.97 -5.42 -30.70
CA LEU A 96 3.09 -6.32 -29.99
C LEU A 96 2.38 -7.27 -30.96
N GLU A 97 1.79 -6.73 -32.03
CA GLU A 97 1.13 -7.52 -33.09
C GLU A 97 2.09 -8.52 -33.74
N ASP A 98 3.32 -8.09 -34.05
CA ASP A 98 4.37 -8.98 -34.59
C ASP A 98 4.69 -10.14 -33.64
N ARG A 99 4.79 -9.85 -32.33
CA ARG A 99 5.07 -10.87 -31.30
C ARG A 99 3.92 -11.83 -31.08
N LEU A 100 2.68 -11.35 -31.12
CA LEU A 100 1.51 -12.23 -31.05
C LEU A 100 1.45 -13.16 -32.26
N LYS A 101 1.72 -12.64 -33.45
CA LYS A 101 1.68 -13.42 -34.69
C LYS A 101 2.73 -14.52 -34.75
N GLU A 102 3.92 -14.28 -34.20
CA GLU A 102 4.98 -15.30 -34.10
C GLU A 102 4.63 -16.42 -33.11
N ASN A 103 3.84 -16.12 -32.07
CA ASN A 103 3.50 -17.08 -31.02
C ASN A 103 2.24 -17.91 -31.31
N LEU A 104 1.47 -17.54 -32.33
CA LEU A 104 0.31 -18.31 -32.78
C LEU A 104 0.79 -19.41 -33.74
N PRO A 105 0.52 -20.70 -33.47
CA PRO A 105 0.70 -21.73 -34.50
C PRO A 105 -0.11 -21.35 -35.74
N PRO A 106 0.34 -21.70 -36.95
CA PRO A 106 -0.49 -21.52 -38.13
C PRO A 106 -1.82 -22.20 -37.81
N VAL A 107 -2.90 -21.42 -37.84
CA VAL A 107 -4.24 -22.01 -37.81
C VAL A 107 -4.36 -22.68 -39.17
N ASP A 108 -3.93 -23.94 -39.23
CA ASP A 108 -4.34 -24.84 -40.29
C ASP A 108 -5.87 -24.81 -40.22
N GLU A 109 -6.51 -24.17 -41.20
CA GLU A 109 -7.91 -24.34 -41.54
C GLU A 109 -8.14 -25.80 -41.97
N SER A 110 -7.98 -26.72 -41.02
CA SER A 110 -8.35 -28.12 -41.12
C SER A 110 -9.70 -28.29 -40.44
N GLY A 111 -10.66 -27.45 -40.82
CA GLY A 111 -12.08 -27.71 -40.67
C GLY A 111 -12.54 -28.46 -41.91
N SER A 112 -12.49 -29.79 -41.83
CA SER A 112 -12.90 -30.71 -42.88
C SER A 112 -14.35 -30.50 -43.35
N GLU A 113 -14.58 -30.88 -44.61
CA GLU A 113 -15.83 -31.07 -45.38
C GLU A 113 -17.13 -31.33 -44.58
#